data_AF-A0A151ZH48-F1
#
_entry.id   AF-A0A151ZH48-F1
#
_cell.length_a   1.000
_cell.length_b   1.000
_cell.length_c   1.000
_cell.angle_alpha   90.00
_cell.angle_beta   90.00
_cell.angle_gamma   90.00
#
_symmetry.space_group_name_H-M   'P 1'
#
loop_
_entity.id
_entity.type
_entity.pdbx_description
1 polymer ?
#
loop_
_entity_poly.entity_id
_entity_poly.type
_entity_poly.pdbx_seq_one_letter_code
_entity_poly.pdbx_strand_id
1 'polypeptide(L)'
;MSTTSIEKDKEPPWEYLLNDESFPNKHMTRVMHIKNKLEYHIRNKIPIQEKNRAKIWAIMENLDSIVTNQKNIDKYYECLNTPHEEIDNDVATDAVRTFPSKQYKQIMKDNHNGKKDPLYNVLKSYAIYNEEVQYTQGMNYLCLILLCYYTEIEAFWMLDLLIKKYGMRHFFRKRGSFVPSYLKFFEQEIQEQLPQLSNHFQKEGIQVYMFVQGWLCTIFVYQALPFQTISVIWDYFWYESNAGMGIEVLFKLSIALLKIINSSLLDVPMSQFFEFVKQEMTKVDPLEWIHEAYNVKLTDDTSSLLSEIVKNYQDCEKKDSRISEFIIATSKSNYTDLSFILASNNNNNNTTTTNTNVNDQNQDDSDTDIDYNKLLFLSDDSDGDDNYDEDATSPTLEREKSCIIS
;
A
#
# COMPACT_ATOMS: atom_id res chain seq x y z
N MET A 1 -24.81 -22.99 -48.25
CA MET A 1 -23.50 -22.72 -47.64
C MET A 1 -23.71 -21.64 -46.60
N SER A 2 -24.00 -22.06 -45.36
CA SER A 2 -24.22 -21.17 -44.24
C SER A 2 -22.95 -21.18 -43.41
N THR A 3 -22.20 -20.08 -43.44
CA THR A 3 -21.05 -19.85 -42.59
C THR A 3 -21.54 -19.61 -41.17
N THR A 4 -21.57 -20.69 -40.38
CA THR A 4 -21.69 -20.62 -38.92
C THR A 4 -20.46 -19.88 -38.41
N SER A 5 -20.67 -18.63 -38.03
CA SER A 5 -19.71 -17.84 -37.27
C SER A 5 -19.50 -18.57 -35.96
N ILE A 6 -18.28 -19.04 -35.73
CA ILE A 6 -17.85 -19.57 -34.44
C ILE A 6 -17.99 -18.41 -33.44
N GLU A 7 -19.03 -18.47 -32.60
CA GLU A 7 -19.14 -17.64 -31.41
C GLU A 7 -17.87 -17.87 -30.59
N LYS A 8 -16.96 -16.89 -30.58
CA LYS A 8 -15.86 -16.87 -29.62
C LYS A 8 -16.48 -16.96 -28.24
N ASP A 9 -16.10 -17.98 -27.47
CA ASP A 9 -16.40 -18.13 -26.04
C ASP A 9 -16.30 -16.76 -25.36
N LYS A 10 -17.44 -16.15 -25.05
CA LYS A 10 -17.47 -14.89 -24.30
C LYS A 10 -17.03 -15.24 -22.89
N GLU A 11 -15.83 -14.82 -22.52
CA GLU A 11 -15.37 -14.89 -21.13
C GLU A 11 -16.45 -14.34 -20.19
N PRO A 12 -16.66 -14.97 -19.01
CA PRO A 12 -17.73 -14.58 -18.11
C PRO A 12 -17.58 -13.11 -17.69
N PRO A 13 -18.68 -12.34 -17.60
CA PRO A 13 -18.64 -10.95 -17.19
C PRO A 13 -18.05 -10.82 -15.77
N TRP A 14 -17.50 -9.64 -15.44
CA TRP A 14 -16.95 -9.41 -14.10
C TRP A 14 -18.01 -9.63 -13.02
N GLU A 15 -19.25 -9.23 -13.28
CA GLU A 15 -20.39 -9.43 -12.40
C GLU A 15 -20.58 -10.91 -11.99
N TYR A 16 -20.31 -11.86 -12.88
CA TYR A 16 -20.39 -13.29 -12.58
C TYR A 16 -19.24 -13.75 -11.67
N LEU A 17 -18.01 -13.32 -11.95
CA LEU A 17 -16.83 -13.69 -11.16
C LEU A 17 -16.82 -13.02 -9.78
N LEU A 18 -17.44 -11.85 -9.66
CA LEU A 18 -17.46 -11.03 -8.45
C LEU A 18 -18.71 -11.26 -7.58
N ASN A 19 -19.67 -12.09 -8.00
CA ASN A 19 -20.81 -12.46 -7.16
C ASN A 19 -20.52 -13.74 -6.35
N ASP A 20 -20.73 -13.69 -5.03
CA ASP A 20 -20.47 -14.79 -4.10
C ASP A 20 -21.40 -15.99 -4.34
N GLU A 21 -22.64 -15.73 -4.77
CA GLU A 21 -23.62 -16.76 -5.08
C GLU A 21 -23.19 -17.67 -6.25
N SER A 22 -22.30 -17.17 -7.12
CA SER A 22 -21.80 -17.92 -8.28
C SER A 22 -20.66 -18.89 -7.92
N PHE A 23 -20.03 -18.73 -6.74
CA PHE A 23 -18.89 -19.54 -6.29
C PHE A 23 -18.96 -19.97 -4.81
N PRO A 24 -20.05 -20.61 -4.34
CA PRO A 24 -20.11 -21.09 -2.97
C PRO A 24 -19.04 -22.17 -2.73
N ASN A 25 -18.18 -21.96 -1.72
CA ASN A 25 -17.14 -22.89 -1.27
C ASN A 25 -16.03 -23.23 -2.29
N LYS A 26 -15.77 -22.36 -3.28
CA LYS A 26 -14.71 -22.53 -4.30
C LYS A 26 -13.81 -21.31 -4.45
N HIS A 27 -13.36 -20.73 -3.33
CA HIS A 27 -12.52 -19.52 -3.32
C HIS A 27 -11.30 -19.62 -4.25
N MET A 28 -10.53 -20.71 -4.17
CA MET A 28 -9.36 -20.92 -5.05
C MET A 28 -9.70 -20.98 -6.55
N THR A 29 -10.81 -21.63 -6.91
CA THR A 29 -11.26 -21.66 -8.32
C THR A 29 -11.67 -20.27 -8.79
N ARG A 30 -12.35 -19.50 -7.94
CA ARG A 30 -12.75 -18.12 -8.22
C ARG A 30 -11.52 -17.23 -8.42
N VAL A 31 -10.53 -17.32 -7.53
CA VAL A 31 -9.26 -16.60 -7.65
C VAL A 31 -8.53 -16.97 -8.93
N MET A 32 -8.49 -18.25 -9.31
CA MET A 32 -7.88 -18.69 -10.56
C MET A 32 -8.57 -18.06 -11.79
N HIS A 33 -9.91 -18.04 -11.83
CA HIS A 33 -10.62 -17.40 -12.93
C HIS A 33 -10.42 -15.88 -12.98
N ILE A 34 -10.39 -15.22 -11.83
CA ILE A 34 -10.06 -13.80 -11.73
C ILE A 34 -8.64 -13.54 -12.26
N LYS A 35 -7.64 -14.32 -11.83
CA LYS A 35 -6.26 -14.20 -12.31
C LYS A 35 -6.16 -14.39 -13.82
N ASN A 36 -6.79 -15.42 -14.38
CA ASN A 36 -6.79 -15.65 -15.83
C ASN A 36 -7.40 -14.46 -16.59
N LYS A 37 -8.48 -13.87 -16.05
CA LYS A 37 -9.11 -12.71 -16.66
C LYS A 37 -8.24 -11.45 -16.55
N LEU A 38 -7.61 -11.23 -15.38
CA LEU A 38 -6.65 -10.14 -15.21
C LEU A 38 -5.48 -10.27 -16.20
N GLU A 39 -4.96 -11.48 -16.38
CA GLU A 39 -3.92 -11.76 -17.38
C GLU A 39 -4.37 -11.42 -18.79
N TYR A 40 -5.59 -11.80 -19.17
CA TYR A 40 -6.17 -11.43 -20.45
C TYR A 40 -6.25 -9.91 -20.61
N HIS A 41 -6.71 -9.20 -19.57
CA HIS A 41 -6.78 -7.74 -19.57
C HIS A 41 -5.38 -7.09 -19.73
N ILE A 42 -4.37 -7.58 -19.03
CA ILE A 42 -2.99 -7.08 -19.11
C ILE A 42 -2.40 -7.32 -20.51
N ARG A 43 -2.50 -8.55 -21.03
CA ARG A 43 -1.96 -8.94 -22.34
C ARG A 43 -2.61 -8.15 -23.49
N ASN A 44 -3.90 -7.84 -23.37
CA ASN A 44 -4.65 -7.13 -24.40
C ASN A 44 -4.79 -5.63 -24.13
N LYS A 45 -4.15 -5.08 -23.08
CA LYS A 45 -4.21 -3.67 -22.70
C LYS A 45 -5.65 -3.18 -22.55
N ILE A 46 -6.47 -3.94 -21.83
CA ILE A 46 -7.89 -3.64 -21.59
C ILE A 46 -8.04 -3.09 -20.17
N PRO A 47 -8.56 -1.86 -19.99
CA PRO A 47 -8.73 -1.29 -18.65
C PRO A 47 -9.76 -2.07 -17.83
N ILE A 48 -9.47 -2.21 -16.54
CA ILE A 48 -10.42 -2.73 -15.56
C ILE A 48 -11.32 -1.58 -15.11
N GLN A 49 -12.62 -1.86 -14.99
CA GLN A 49 -13.59 -0.87 -14.53
C GLN A 49 -13.37 -0.58 -13.04
N GLU A 50 -13.33 0.71 -12.67
CA GLU A 50 -13.06 1.17 -11.31
C GLU A 50 -13.91 0.47 -10.24
N LYS A 51 -15.23 0.35 -10.52
CA LYS A 51 -16.21 -0.30 -9.63
C LYS A 51 -15.89 -1.75 -9.25
N ASN A 52 -15.04 -2.43 -10.03
CA ASN A 52 -14.72 -3.84 -9.83
C ASN A 52 -13.44 -4.05 -9.02
N ARG A 53 -12.53 -3.06 -8.96
CA ARG A 53 -11.18 -3.23 -8.38
C ARG A 53 -11.19 -3.65 -6.92
N ALA A 54 -11.93 -2.92 -6.08
CA ALA A 54 -12.03 -3.23 -4.65
C ALA A 54 -12.44 -4.68 -4.40
N LYS A 55 -13.43 -5.18 -5.15
CA LYS A 55 -13.88 -6.57 -5.07
C LYS A 55 -12.85 -7.56 -5.61
N ILE A 56 -12.22 -7.25 -6.75
CA ILE A 56 -11.18 -8.10 -7.34
C ILE A 56 -10.06 -8.33 -6.32
N TRP A 57 -9.46 -7.25 -5.80
CA TRP A 57 -8.33 -7.36 -4.87
C TRP A 57 -8.74 -8.01 -3.54
N ALA A 58 -9.93 -7.70 -3.02
CA ALA A 58 -10.46 -8.32 -1.81
C ALA A 58 -10.65 -9.84 -1.96
N ILE A 59 -11.20 -10.30 -3.10
CA ILE A 59 -11.38 -11.73 -3.37
C ILE A 59 -10.04 -12.43 -3.52
N MET A 60 -9.07 -11.81 -4.23
CA MET A 60 -7.73 -12.38 -4.39
C MET A 60 -7.07 -12.68 -3.06
N GLU A 61 -7.29 -11.81 -2.07
CA GLU A 61 -6.73 -11.92 -0.73
C GLU A 61 -7.63 -12.57 0.32
N ASN A 62 -8.82 -13.01 -0.09
CA ASN A 62 -9.83 -13.57 0.81
C ASN A 62 -10.17 -12.63 1.98
N LEU A 63 -10.19 -11.33 1.70
CA LEU A 63 -10.36 -10.27 2.70
C LEU A 63 -11.64 -10.45 3.53
N ASP A 64 -12.75 -10.85 2.88
CA ASP A 64 -14.03 -11.09 3.55
C ASP A 64 -13.90 -12.07 4.73
N SER A 65 -13.11 -13.14 4.57
CA SER A 65 -12.86 -14.10 5.65
C SER A 65 -12.07 -13.52 6.81
N ILE A 66 -11.18 -12.56 6.52
CA ILE A 66 -10.34 -11.88 7.50
C ILE A 66 -11.19 -10.88 8.29
N VAL A 67 -11.99 -10.06 7.60
CA VAL A 67 -12.79 -9.00 8.24
C VAL A 67 -14.08 -9.51 8.88
N THR A 68 -14.61 -10.67 8.47
CA THR A 68 -15.76 -11.30 9.14
C THR A 68 -15.38 -11.99 10.45
N ASN A 69 -14.09 -12.27 10.66
CA ASN A 69 -13.62 -12.86 11.91
C ASN A 69 -13.66 -11.83 13.05
N GLN A 70 -14.57 -12.03 14.01
CA GLN A 70 -14.74 -11.12 15.14
C GLN A 70 -13.45 -10.80 15.88
N LYS A 71 -12.53 -11.78 16.04
CA LYS A 71 -11.25 -11.55 16.72
C LYS A 71 -10.38 -10.51 16.00
N ASN A 72 -10.46 -10.47 14.67
CA ASN A 72 -9.70 -9.52 13.87
C ASN A 72 -10.32 -8.11 13.98
N ILE A 73 -11.65 -8.01 13.98
CA ILE A 73 -12.36 -6.76 14.24
C ILE A 73 -11.99 -6.23 15.64
N ASP A 74 -12.09 -7.08 16.65
CA ASP A 74 -11.79 -6.73 18.04
C ASP A 74 -10.33 -6.27 18.18
N LYS A 75 -9.39 -6.96 17.51
CA LYS A 75 -7.97 -6.59 17.55
C LYS A 75 -7.70 -5.22 16.95
N TYR A 76 -8.37 -4.87 15.86
CA TYR A 76 -8.26 -3.52 15.27
C TYR A 76 -8.67 -2.44 16.28
N TYR A 77 -9.83 -2.61 16.93
CA TYR A 77 -10.32 -1.64 17.92
C TYR A 77 -9.49 -1.63 19.20
N GLU A 78 -8.96 -2.77 19.64
CA GLU A 78 -8.01 -2.85 20.75
C GLU A 78 -6.78 -1.98 20.48
N CYS A 79 -6.18 -2.13 19.29
CA CYS A 79 -5.03 -1.33 18.87
C CYS A 79 -5.40 0.17 18.74
N LEU A 80 -6.54 0.50 18.14
CA LEU A 80 -6.97 1.89 17.98
C LEU A 80 -7.13 2.63 19.32
N ASN A 81 -7.67 1.93 20.32
CA ASN A 81 -7.92 2.48 21.65
C ASN A 81 -6.70 2.43 22.57
N THR A 82 -5.60 1.81 22.13
CA THR A 82 -4.37 1.76 22.91
C THR A 82 -3.63 3.10 22.79
N PRO A 83 -3.36 3.82 23.91
CA PRO A 83 -2.66 5.10 23.87
C PRO A 83 -1.17 4.89 23.58
N HIS A 84 -0.60 5.69 22.66
CA HIS A 84 0.84 5.66 22.37
C HIS A 84 1.32 6.99 21.77
N GLU A 85 1.79 7.89 22.62
CA GLU A 85 2.08 9.29 22.26
C GLU A 85 3.10 9.46 21.12
N GLU A 86 4.21 8.71 21.12
CA GLU A 86 5.21 8.82 20.04
C GLU A 86 4.62 8.46 18.66
N ILE A 87 3.88 7.35 18.58
CA ILE A 87 3.20 6.91 17.35
C ILE A 87 2.14 7.93 16.94
N ASP A 88 1.39 8.46 17.91
CA ASP A 88 0.36 9.46 17.67
C ASP A 88 0.95 10.71 16.99
N ASN A 89 2.09 11.20 17.47
CA ASN A 89 2.80 12.35 16.89
C ASN A 89 3.35 12.07 15.48
N ASP A 90 4.00 10.92 15.26
CA ASP A 90 4.58 10.56 13.96
C ASP A 90 3.49 10.41 12.88
N VAL A 91 2.40 9.71 13.22
CA VAL A 91 1.28 9.47 12.30
C VAL A 91 0.52 10.78 12.02
N ALA A 92 0.27 11.60 13.05
CA ALA A 92 -0.38 12.90 12.91
C ALA A 92 0.38 13.83 11.95
N THR A 93 1.70 13.92 12.12
CA THR A 93 2.57 14.75 11.29
C THR A 93 2.51 14.34 9.82
N ASP A 94 2.51 13.04 9.54
CA ASP A 94 2.51 12.54 8.17
C ASP A 94 1.13 12.57 7.52
N ALA A 95 0.05 12.33 8.26
CA ALA A 95 -1.31 12.34 7.74
C ALA A 95 -1.65 13.66 7.03
N VAL A 96 -1.23 14.80 7.58
CA VAL A 96 -1.47 16.14 7.01
C VAL A 96 -0.83 16.32 5.62
N ARG A 97 0.31 15.66 5.38
CA ARG A 97 1.11 15.77 4.15
C ARG A 97 0.99 14.58 3.20
N THR A 98 0.10 13.62 3.47
CA THR A 98 0.03 12.33 2.73
C THR A 98 -0.66 12.44 1.37
N PHE A 99 -1.46 13.49 1.10
CA PHE A 99 -2.31 13.56 -0.08
C PHE A 99 -1.55 14.09 -1.31
N PRO A 100 -1.21 13.24 -2.32
CA PRO A 100 -0.41 13.66 -3.46
C PRO A 100 -1.20 14.55 -4.44
N SER A 101 -2.53 14.46 -4.44
CA SER A 101 -3.41 15.25 -5.31
C SER A 101 -4.78 15.52 -4.66
N LYS A 102 -5.51 16.51 -5.20
CA LYS A 102 -6.88 16.84 -4.77
C LYS A 102 -7.86 15.66 -4.98
N GLN A 103 -7.60 14.80 -5.96
CA GLN A 103 -8.45 13.64 -6.27
C GLN A 103 -8.49 12.65 -5.11
N TYR A 104 -7.34 12.35 -4.48
CA TYR A 104 -7.29 11.49 -3.28
C TYR A 104 -8.11 12.07 -2.13
N LYS A 105 -8.00 13.38 -1.90
CA LYS A 105 -8.80 14.07 -0.86
C LYS A 105 -10.29 13.92 -1.14
N GLN A 106 -10.72 14.09 -2.38
CA GLN A 106 -12.14 13.98 -2.74
C GLN A 106 -12.67 12.56 -2.54
N ILE A 107 -11.98 11.54 -3.05
CA ILE A 107 -12.39 10.13 -2.90
C ILE A 107 -12.47 9.75 -1.41
N MET A 108 -11.49 10.20 -0.61
CA MET A 108 -11.49 9.96 0.84
C MET A 108 -12.68 10.61 1.54
N LYS A 109 -13.04 11.85 1.17
CA LYS A 109 -14.24 12.53 1.70
C LYS A 109 -15.50 11.74 1.36
N ASP A 110 -15.64 11.31 0.11
CA ASP A 110 -16.82 10.63 -0.41
C ASP A 110 -17.01 9.24 0.22
N ASN A 111 -15.94 8.46 0.35
CA ASN A 111 -16.01 7.09 0.88
C ASN A 111 -16.19 7.02 2.40
N HIS A 112 -15.65 7.99 3.13
CA HIS A 112 -15.63 7.97 4.59
C HIS A 112 -16.54 9.03 5.21
N ASN A 113 -17.46 9.62 4.43
CA ASN A 113 -18.45 10.62 4.86
C ASN A 113 -17.84 11.79 5.65
N GLY A 114 -16.61 12.16 5.32
CA GLY A 114 -15.86 13.17 6.06
C GLY A 114 -15.59 12.84 7.54
N LYS A 115 -15.60 11.57 7.93
CA LYS A 115 -15.14 11.11 9.25
C LYS A 115 -13.73 11.64 9.50
N LYS A 116 -13.47 12.05 10.74
CA LYS A 116 -12.16 12.49 11.19
C LYS A 116 -11.18 11.31 11.11
N ASP A 117 -10.19 11.49 10.25
CA ASP A 117 -8.90 10.81 10.20
C ASP A 117 -8.89 9.27 10.05
N PRO A 118 -9.58 8.67 9.07
CA PRO A 118 -9.45 7.23 8.79
C PRO A 118 -8.03 6.80 8.47
N LEU A 119 -7.24 7.68 7.85
CA LEU A 119 -5.82 7.47 7.61
C LEU A 119 -5.03 7.34 8.92
N TYR A 120 -5.25 8.27 9.85
CA TYR A 120 -4.61 8.23 11.18
C TYR A 120 -5.03 6.97 11.93
N ASN A 121 -6.33 6.65 11.98
CA ASN A 121 -6.85 5.49 12.70
C ASN A 121 -6.20 4.20 12.23
N VAL A 122 -6.12 3.97 10.91
CA VAL A 122 -5.52 2.76 10.37
C VAL A 122 -4.01 2.70 10.64
N LEU A 123 -3.28 3.81 10.44
CA LEU A 123 -1.84 3.85 10.65
C LEU A 123 -1.45 3.68 12.13
N LYS A 124 -2.16 4.36 13.05
CA LYS A 124 -2.00 4.21 14.49
C LYS A 124 -2.23 2.77 14.91
N SER A 125 -3.39 2.21 14.54
CA SER A 125 -3.73 0.83 14.87
C SER A 125 -2.68 -0.14 14.34
N TYR A 126 -2.17 0.09 13.13
CA TYR A 126 -1.16 -0.78 12.52
C TYR A 126 0.18 -0.73 13.27
N ALA A 127 0.62 0.47 13.63
CA ALA A 127 1.87 0.67 14.34
C ALA A 127 1.89 -0.02 15.71
N ILE A 128 0.75 -0.01 16.41
CA ILE A 128 0.57 -0.72 17.69
C ILE A 128 0.43 -2.23 17.47
N TYR A 129 -0.28 -2.64 16.42
CA TYR A 129 -0.49 -4.05 16.10
C TYR A 129 0.81 -4.79 15.76
N ASN A 130 1.72 -4.15 15.04
CA ASN A 130 2.98 -4.75 14.60
C ASN A 130 4.18 -4.03 15.21
N GLU A 131 4.47 -4.31 16.48
CA GLU A 131 5.55 -3.67 17.25
C GLU A 131 6.95 -3.80 16.63
N GLU A 132 7.21 -4.81 15.79
CA GLU A 132 8.52 -4.95 15.13
C GLU A 132 8.70 -3.96 13.97
N VAL A 133 7.61 -3.62 13.27
CA VAL A 133 7.63 -2.70 12.12
C VAL A 133 7.32 -1.28 12.58
N GLN A 134 6.31 -1.13 13.44
CA GLN A 134 5.70 0.13 13.86
C GLN A 134 5.30 1.01 12.66
N TYR A 135 5.07 2.30 12.90
CA TYR A 135 4.89 3.26 11.82
C TYR A 135 6.25 3.63 11.22
N THR A 136 6.35 3.57 9.89
CA THR A 136 7.49 4.09 9.14
C THR A 136 6.98 4.98 8.00
N GLN A 137 7.66 6.11 7.78
CA GLN A 137 7.33 7.04 6.70
C GLN A 137 7.27 6.31 5.35
N GLY A 138 6.21 6.56 4.58
CA GLY A 138 5.91 5.86 3.34
C GLY A 138 4.71 4.94 3.44
N MET A 139 4.44 4.37 4.63
CA MET A 139 3.27 3.52 4.88
C MET A 139 1.96 4.28 4.74
N ASN A 140 1.98 5.57 5.05
CA ASN A 140 0.87 6.50 4.87
C ASN A 140 0.34 6.50 3.42
N TYR A 141 1.21 6.42 2.41
CA TYR A 141 0.78 6.36 1.01
C TYR A 141 0.11 5.02 0.66
N LEU A 142 0.61 3.89 1.19
CA LEU A 142 -0.02 2.59 1.01
C LEU A 142 -1.41 2.55 1.68
N CYS A 143 -1.52 3.10 2.89
CA CYS A 143 -2.78 3.20 3.59
C CYS A 143 -3.78 4.11 2.86
N LEU A 144 -3.32 5.25 2.33
CA LEU A 144 -4.16 6.20 1.58
C LEU A 144 -4.84 5.52 0.38
N ILE A 145 -4.09 4.83 -0.48
CA ILE A 145 -4.68 4.18 -1.65
C ILE A 145 -5.64 3.06 -1.24
N LEU A 146 -5.34 2.30 -0.18
CA LEU A 146 -6.27 1.29 0.34
C LEU A 146 -7.58 1.91 0.83
N LEU A 147 -7.52 3.03 1.55
CA LEU A 147 -8.70 3.75 2.03
C LEU A 147 -9.52 4.39 0.89
N CYS A 148 -8.94 4.59 -0.30
CA CYS A 148 -9.70 4.96 -1.49
C CYS A 148 -10.58 3.82 -2.04
N TYR A 149 -10.36 2.57 -1.63
CA TYR A 149 -11.12 1.39 -2.07
C TYR A 149 -11.89 0.68 -0.97
N TYR A 150 -11.51 0.90 0.28
CA TYR A 150 -11.95 0.09 1.41
C TYR A 150 -12.37 0.93 2.61
N THR A 151 -13.16 0.33 3.48
CA THR A 151 -13.41 0.82 4.83
C THR A 151 -12.14 0.79 5.69
N GLU A 152 -12.13 1.45 6.84
CA GLU A 152 -10.96 1.50 7.74
C GLU A 152 -10.46 0.10 8.13
N ILE A 153 -11.36 -0.80 8.52
CA ILE A 153 -11.02 -2.15 8.97
C ILE A 153 -10.44 -2.97 7.81
N GLU A 154 -11.09 -2.91 6.64
CA GLU A 154 -10.62 -3.58 5.43
C GLU A 154 -9.24 -3.06 5.00
N ALA A 155 -9.04 -1.74 4.99
CA ALA A 155 -7.77 -1.12 4.65
C ALA A 155 -6.66 -1.52 5.63
N PHE A 156 -6.96 -1.61 6.93
CA PHE A 156 -6.02 -2.10 7.93
C PHE A 156 -5.54 -3.53 7.64
N TRP A 157 -6.46 -4.45 7.35
CA TRP A 157 -6.09 -5.84 7.07
C TRP A 157 -5.42 -6.01 5.71
N MET A 158 -5.80 -5.22 4.71
CA MET A 158 -5.07 -5.17 3.43
C MET A 158 -3.65 -4.62 3.59
N LEU A 159 -3.44 -3.62 4.45
CA LEU A 159 -2.11 -3.11 4.78
C LEU A 159 -1.25 -4.17 5.47
N ASP A 160 -1.84 -4.94 6.39
CA ASP A 160 -1.15 -6.05 7.04
C ASP A 160 -0.72 -7.13 6.03
N LEU A 161 -1.60 -7.49 5.10
CA LEU A 161 -1.28 -8.39 4.01
C LEU A 161 -0.14 -7.87 3.15
N LEU A 162 -0.18 -6.60 2.71
CA LEU A 162 0.92 -5.98 1.96
C LEU A 162 2.26 -6.12 2.67
N ILE A 163 2.28 -5.81 3.95
CA ILE A 163 3.52 -5.80 4.73
C ILE A 163 4.04 -7.23 4.95
N LYS A 164 3.20 -8.15 5.39
CA LYS A 164 3.61 -9.53 5.72
C LYS A 164 3.74 -10.43 4.50
N LYS A 165 2.69 -10.51 3.67
CA LYS A 165 2.60 -11.49 2.57
C LYS A 165 3.38 -11.06 1.34
N TYR A 166 3.50 -9.76 1.07
CA TYR A 166 4.11 -9.26 -0.19
C TYR A 166 5.56 -8.81 -0.04
N GLY A 167 6.16 -9.01 1.15
CA GLY A 167 7.55 -8.67 1.41
C GLY A 167 7.79 -7.16 1.60
N MET A 168 6.74 -6.34 1.68
CA MET A 168 6.88 -4.88 1.86
C MET A 168 7.49 -4.52 3.23
N ARG A 169 7.41 -5.43 4.22
CA ARG A 169 8.08 -5.29 5.52
C ARG A 169 9.57 -4.94 5.41
N HIS A 170 10.26 -5.43 4.38
CA HIS A 170 11.68 -5.15 4.20
C HIS A 170 11.95 -3.65 4.05
N PHE A 171 11.01 -2.88 3.51
CA PHE A 171 11.13 -1.43 3.33
C PHE A 171 10.85 -0.61 4.60
N PHE A 172 10.12 -1.16 5.58
CA PHE A 172 9.53 -0.42 6.70
C PHE A 172 10.07 -0.79 8.08
N ARG A 173 11.22 -1.48 8.17
CA ARG A 173 11.84 -1.73 9.48
C ARG A 173 12.43 -0.43 10.05
N LYS A 174 12.28 -0.23 11.37
CA LYS A 174 12.69 0.95 12.18
C LYS A 174 14.17 1.40 12.02
N ARG A 175 15.02 0.60 11.37
CA ARG A 175 16.42 0.94 11.00
C ARG A 175 16.64 1.06 9.48
N GLY A 176 15.63 1.52 8.75
CA GLY A 176 15.77 1.96 7.36
C GLY A 176 16.38 0.92 6.43
N SER A 177 15.99 -0.35 6.55
CA SER A 177 16.60 -1.41 5.75
C SER A 177 16.00 -1.50 4.35
N PHE A 178 16.07 -0.44 3.53
CA PHE A 178 16.14 -0.70 2.10
C PHE A 178 17.38 -1.57 1.90
N VAL A 179 17.18 -2.89 1.78
CA VAL A 179 18.25 -3.86 1.89
C VAL A 179 19.27 -3.50 0.81
N PRO A 180 20.53 -3.14 1.15
CA PRO A 180 21.53 -2.79 0.14
C PRO A 180 21.65 -3.83 -0.97
N SER A 181 21.30 -5.10 -0.65
CA SER A 181 21.09 -6.16 -1.62
C SER A 181 20.07 -5.81 -2.71
N TYR A 182 18.82 -5.42 -2.38
CA TYR A 182 17.84 -5.05 -3.40
C TYR A 182 18.32 -3.92 -4.31
N LEU A 183 18.97 -2.90 -3.73
CA LEU A 183 19.55 -1.82 -4.53
C LEU A 183 20.56 -2.37 -5.54
N LYS A 184 21.51 -3.17 -5.05
CA LYS A 184 22.58 -3.73 -5.86
C LYS A 184 22.03 -4.58 -7.01
N PHE A 185 21.07 -5.46 -6.74
CA PHE A 185 20.48 -6.29 -7.79
C PHE A 185 19.66 -5.46 -8.77
N PHE A 186 18.95 -4.44 -8.31
CA PHE A 186 18.25 -3.54 -9.21
C PHE A 186 19.23 -2.74 -10.09
N GLU A 187 20.37 -2.30 -9.55
CA GLU A 187 21.45 -1.68 -10.32
C GLU A 187 22.02 -2.64 -11.38
N GLN A 188 22.18 -3.93 -11.04
CA GLN A 188 22.59 -4.97 -12.00
C GLN A 188 21.55 -5.15 -13.12
N GLU A 189 20.26 -5.18 -12.80
CA GLU A 189 19.19 -5.26 -13.80
C GLU A 189 19.23 -4.05 -14.77
N ILE A 190 19.46 -2.84 -14.26
CA ILE A 190 19.64 -1.66 -15.12
C ILE A 190 20.90 -1.81 -15.99
N GLN A 191 22.01 -2.28 -15.41
CA GLN A 191 23.26 -2.46 -16.16
C GLN A 191 23.12 -3.47 -17.30
N GLU A 192 22.42 -4.58 -17.07
CA GLU A 192 22.25 -5.65 -18.05
C GLU A 192 21.17 -5.33 -19.10
N GLN A 193 20.03 -4.79 -18.67
CA GLN A 193 18.89 -4.54 -19.57
C GLN A 193 18.94 -3.16 -20.25
N LEU A 194 19.59 -2.18 -19.61
CA LEU A 194 19.64 -0.78 -20.04
C LEU A 194 21.08 -0.21 -19.93
N PRO A 195 22.09 -0.82 -20.58
CA PRO A 195 23.50 -0.47 -20.38
C PRO A 195 23.84 0.99 -20.74
N GLN A 196 23.17 1.54 -21.75
CA GLN A 196 23.36 2.95 -22.14
C GLN A 196 22.89 3.90 -21.03
N LEU A 197 21.74 3.59 -20.42
CA LEU A 197 21.19 4.38 -19.32
C LEU A 197 22.01 4.22 -18.05
N SER A 198 22.51 3.01 -17.77
CA SER A 198 23.44 2.76 -16.66
C SER A 198 24.71 3.61 -16.78
N ASN A 199 25.31 3.66 -17.97
CA ASN A 199 26.48 4.51 -18.24
C ASN A 199 26.16 5.99 -18.09
N HIS A 200 24.99 6.42 -18.54
CA HIS A 200 24.52 7.80 -18.38
C HIS A 200 24.37 8.16 -16.90
N PHE A 201 23.72 7.32 -16.10
CA PHE A 201 23.58 7.52 -14.66
C PHE A 201 24.92 7.64 -13.96
N GLN A 202 25.89 6.79 -14.31
CA GLN A 202 27.25 6.87 -13.77
C GLN A 202 27.95 8.18 -14.15
N LYS A 203 27.82 8.62 -15.41
CA LYS A 203 28.42 9.86 -15.91
C LYS A 203 27.85 11.10 -15.22
N GLU A 204 26.53 11.15 -15.02
CA GLU A 204 25.84 12.27 -14.38
C GLU A 204 25.82 12.18 -12.84
N GLY A 205 26.35 11.11 -12.25
CA GLY A 205 26.34 10.90 -10.80
C GLY A 205 24.95 10.61 -10.21
N ILE A 206 24.02 10.13 -11.04
CA ILE A 206 22.67 9.72 -10.63
C ILE A 206 22.77 8.36 -9.95
N GLN A 207 22.50 8.31 -8.65
CA GLN A 207 22.52 7.05 -7.89
C GLN A 207 21.11 6.45 -7.85
N VAL A 208 21.01 5.15 -8.09
CA VAL A 208 19.72 4.47 -8.30
C VAL A 208 18.82 4.55 -7.07
N TYR A 209 19.39 4.54 -5.85
CA TYR A 209 18.62 4.66 -4.61
C TYR A 209 17.83 5.98 -4.54
N MET A 210 18.29 7.04 -5.20
CA MET A 210 17.72 8.38 -5.08
C MET A 210 16.28 8.45 -5.61
N PHE A 211 15.90 7.57 -6.56
CA PHE A 211 14.55 7.52 -7.11
C PHE A 211 13.83 6.20 -6.80
N VAL A 212 14.55 5.08 -6.78
CA VAL A 212 13.92 3.75 -6.67
C VAL A 212 13.28 3.52 -5.31
N GLN A 213 13.85 4.07 -4.23
CA GLN A 213 13.29 3.88 -2.88
C GLN A 213 11.85 4.42 -2.79
N GLY A 214 11.60 5.59 -3.37
CA GLY A 214 10.25 6.18 -3.41
C GLY A 214 9.28 5.32 -4.23
N TRP A 215 9.75 4.71 -5.32
CA TRP A 215 8.94 3.86 -6.19
C TRP A 215 8.55 2.56 -5.50
N LEU A 216 9.53 1.82 -4.95
CA LEU A 216 9.28 0.50 -4.39
C LEU A 216 8.55 0.59 -3.06
N CYS A 217 8.99 1.44 -2.12
CA CYS A 217 8.40 1.50 -0.79
C CYS A 217 6.92 1.93 -0.83
N THR A 218 6.54 2.78 -1.79
CA THR A 218 5.17 3.33 -1.88
C THR A 218 4.33 2.74 -3.00
N ILE A 219 4.84 1.74 -3.73
CA ILE A 219 4.19 1.18 -4.93
C ILE A 219 3.73 2.32 -5.85
N PHE A 220 4.66 3.24 -6.13
CA PHE A 220 4.49 4.44 -6.96
C PHE A 220 3.47 5.50 -6.49
N VAL A 221 2.79 5.32 -5.35
CA VAL A 221 1.74 6.25 -4.89
C VAL A 221 2.32 7.65 -4.57
N TYR A 222 3.54 7.73 -4.05
CA TYR A 222 4.17 8.99 -3.69
C TYR A 222 4.44 9.93 -4.88
N GLN A 223 4.55 9.37 -6.09
CA GLN A 223 5.01 10.10 -7.28
C GLN A 223 3.97 11.10 -7.82
N ALA A 224 2.79 11.17 -7.20
CA ALA A 224 1.68 12.03 -7.58
C ALA A 224 1.22 11.80 -9.03
N LEU A 225 1.26 10.53 -9.46
CA LEU A 225 0.69 10.12 -10.75
C LEU A 225 -0.84 10.26 -10.72
N PRO A 226 -1.50 10.34 -11.90
CA PRO A 226 -2.96 10.28 -11.96
C PRO A 226 -3.49 9.06 -11.21
N PHE A 227 -4.60 9.21 -10.50
CA PHE A 227 -5.16 8.13 -9.67
C PHE A 227 -5.38 6.86 -10.51
N GLN A 228 -5.91 7.00 -11.73
CA GLN A 228 -6.15 5.88 -12.63
C GLN A 228 -4.87 5.11 -12.97
N THR A 229 -3.74 5.79 -13.13
CA THR A 229 -2.42 5.18 -13.38
C THR A 229 -2.01 4.34 -12.17
N ILE A 230 -2.15 4.88 -10.96
CA ILE A 230 -1.87 4.16 -9.72
C ILE A 230 -2.77 2.92 -9.58
N SER A 231 -4.06 3.06 -9.85
CA SER A 231 -5.01 1.93 -9.80
C SER A 231 -4.60 0.78 -10.73
N VAL A 232 -4.13 1.10 -11.93
CA VAL A 232 -3.68 0.11 -12.92
C VAL A 232 -2.35 -0.56 -12.50
N ILE A 233 -1.42 0.21 -11.93
CA ILE A 233 -0.18 -0.33 -11.34
C ILE A 233 -0.53 -1.31 -10.21
N TRP A 234 -1.50 -0.95 -9.36
CA TRP A 234 -1.97 -1.80 -8.26
C TRP A 234 -2.72 -3.04 -8.77
N ASP A 235 -3.50 -2.95 -9.85
CA ASP A 235 -4.08 -4.12 -10.51
C ASP A 235 -3.00 -5.15 -10.91
N TYR A 236 -1.91 -4.68 -11.52
CA TYR A 236 -0.77 -5.53 -11.89
C TYR A 236 -0.03 -6.06 -10.65
N PHE A 237 0.18 -5.22 -9.64
CA PHE A 237 0.79 -5.61 -8.37
C PHE A 237 0.04 -6.78 -7.74
N TRP A 238 -1.28 -6.67 -7.57
CA TRP A 238 -2.08 -7.75 -6.99
C TRP A 238 -2.11 -9.01 -7.88
N TYR A 239 -2.22 -8.85 -9.21
CA TYR A 239 -2.24 -9.95 -10.17
C TYR A 239 -0.98 -10.83 -10.10
N GLU A 240 0.17 -10.21 -10.35
CA GLU A 240 1.45 -10.89 -10.56
C GLU A 240 2.05 -11.34 -9.23
N SER A 241 1.82 -10.58 -8.17
CA SER A 241 2.42 -10.89 -6.88
C SER A 241 1.83 -12.17 -6.29
N ASN A 242 2.64 -13.21 -6.25
CA ASN A 242 2.42 -14.37 -5.39
C ASN A 242 3.01 -14.10 -4.00
N ALA A 243 2.68 -14.92 -2.99
CA ALA A 243 3.19 -14.74 -1.63
C ALA A 243 4.74 -14.63 -1.62
N GLY A 244 5.24 -13.46 -1.21
CA GLY A 244 6.66 -13.09 -1.17
C GLY A 244 7.21 -12.39 -2.41
N MET A 245 6.54 -12.47 -3.57
CA MET A 245 7.07 -11.96 -4.84
C MET A 245 6.73 -10.49 -5.14
N GLY A 246 6.21 -9.72 -4.19
CA GLY A 246 5.83 -8.31 -4.44
C GLY A 246 7.00 -7.46 -4.95
N ILE A 247 8.21 -7.69 -4.43
CA ILE A 247 9.42 -6.97 -4.82
C ILE A 247 9.81 -7.26 -6.27
N GLU A 248 9.60 -8.49 -6.75
CA GLU A 248 9.84 -8.87 -8.14
C GLU A 248 8.97 -8.03 -9.08
N VAL A 249 7.69 -7.88 -8.74
CA VAL A 249 6.75 -7.08 -9.53
C VAL A 249 7.16 -5.61 -9.56
N LEU A 250 7.63 -5.08 -8.43
CA LEU A 250 8.12 -3.70 -8.37
C LEU A 250 9.39 -3.49 -9.19
N PHE A 251 10.29 -4.49 -9.26
CA PHE A 251 11.45 -4.46 -10.15
C PHE A 251 11.01 -4.45 -11.62
N LYS A 252 10.10 -5.35 -12.01
CA LYS A 252 9.54 -5.40 -13.36
C LYS A 252 8.89 -4.08 -13.77
N LEU A 253 8.06 -3.49 -12.90
CA LEU A 253 7.43 -2.18 -13.10
C LEU A 253 8.47 -1.07 -13.29
N SER A 254 9.50 -1.05 -12.45
CA SER A 254 10.54 0.00 -12.49
C SER A 254 11.41 -0.12 -13.74
N ILE A 255 11.81 -1.34 -14.12
CA ILE A 255 12.57 -1.58 -15.37
C ILE A 255 11.72 -1.25 -16.59
N ALA A 256 10.45 -1.65 -16.60
CA ALA A 256 9.53 -1.33 -17.69
C ALA A 256 9.36 0.19 -17.88
N LEU A 257 9.20 0.93 -16.77
CA LEU A 257 9.15 2.38 -16.82
C LEU A 257 10.42 2.93 -17.48
N LEU A 258 11.60 2.54 -16.98
CA LEU A 258 12.88 3.00 -17.50
C LEU A 258 13.08 2.62 -18.97
N LYS A 259 12.58 1.47 -19.42
CA LYS A 259 12.58 1.06 -20.85
C LYS A 259 11.73 2.00 -21.70
N ILE A 260 10.52 2.33 -21.24
CA ILE A 260 9.59 3.20 -21.97
C ILE A 260 10.16 4.61 -22.11
N ILE A 261 10.73 5.16 -21.03
CA ILE A 261 11.28 6.53 -21.03
C ILE A 261 12.77 6.58 -21.40
N ASN A 262 13.38 5.45 -21.79
CA ASN A 262 14.82 5.30 -21.98
C ASN A 262 15.39 6.36 -22.93
N SER A 263 14.81 6.50 -24.12
CA SER A 263 15.27 7.46 -25.14
C SER A 263 15.21 8.90 -24.64
N SER A 264 14.23 9.23 -23.79
CA SER A 264 14.05 10.55 -23.22
C SER A 264 15.08 10.85 -22.13
N LEU A 265 15.65 9.82 -21.47
CA LEU A 265 16.56 9.99 -20.33
C LEU A 265 18.05 10.10 -20.68
N LEU A 266 18.48 9.62 -21.85
CA LEU A 266 19.90 9.45 -22.18
C LEU A 266 20.74 10.73 -22.20
N ASP A 267 20.11 11.90 -22.24
CA ASP A 267 20.79 13.20 -22.27
C ASP A 267 20.37 14.13 -21.12
N VAL A 268 19.63 13.61 -20.13
CA VAL A 268 19.11 14.42 -19.03
C VAL A 268 20.17 14.57 -17.92
N PRO A 269 20.60 15.80 -17.59
CA PRO A 269 21.57 16.00 -16.51
C PRO A 269 20.95 15.75 -15.15
N MET A 270 21.77 15.42 -14.13
CA MET A 270 21.30 15.16 -12.76
C MET A 270 20.34 16.24 -12.26
N SER A 271 20.71 17.51 -12.46
CA SER A 271 19.93 18.68 -12.00
C SER A 271 18.46 18.68 -12.45
N GLN A 272 18.14 18.06 -13.59
CA GLN A 272 16.79 18.00 -14.16
C GLN A 272 16.16 16.61 -14.03
N PHE A 273 16.93 15.60 -13.61
CA PHE A 273 16.54 14.20 -13.65
C PHE A 273 15.21 13.92 -12.93
N PHE A 274 15.06 14.33 -11.67
CA PHE A 274 13.86 14.01 -10.89
C PHE A 274 12.60 14.67 -11.43
N GLU A 275 12.70 15.93 -11.84
CA GLU A 275 11.58 16.65 -12.44
C GLU A 275 11.19 16.06 -13.79
N PHE A 276 12.18 15.75 -14.63
CA PHE A 276 11.98 15.15 -15.94
C PHE A 276 11.34 13.77 -15.82
N VAL A 277 11.86 12.90 -14.95
CA VAL A 277 11.29 11.57 -14.69
C VAL A 277 9.86 11.68 -14.20
N LYS A 278 9.56 12.63 -13.30
CA LYS A 278 8.18 12.89 -12.83
C LYS A 278 7.26 13.29 -13.98
N GLN A 279 7.71 14.19 -14.86
CA GLN A 279 6.93 14.63 -16.01
C GLN A 279 6.71 13.48 -17.01
N GLU A 280 7.76 12.74 -17.36
CA GLU A 280 7.65 11.62 -18.31
C GLU A 280 6.75 10.50 -17.78
N MET A 281 6.84 10.15 -16.48
CA MET A 281 5.96 9.14 -15.87
C MET A 281 4.46 9.48 -16.05
N THR A 282 4.09 10.77 -16.01
CA THR A 282 2.68 11.17 -16.22
C THR A 282 2.20 11.03 -17.66
N LYS A 283 3.12 10.94 -18.63
CA LYS A 283 2.82 10.78 -20.06
C LYS A 283 2.73 9.31 -20.47
N VAL A 284 3.27 8.40 -19.67
CA VAL A 284 3.24 6.96 -19.96
C VAL A 284 1.80 6.45 -19.85
N ASP A 285 1.33 5.75 -20.88
CA ASP A 285 0.06 5.02 -20.81
C ASP A 285 0.17 3.90 -19.77
N PRO A 286 -0.65 3.90 -18.71
CA PRO A 286 -0.59 2.86 -17.67
C PRO A 286 -0.77 1.44 -18.21
N LEU A 287 -1.54 1.26 -19.29
CA LEU A 287 -1.76 -0.08 -19.87
C LEU A 287 -0.55 -0.56 -20.66
N GLU A 288 0.17 0.35 -21.32
CA GLU A 288 1.47 0.03 -21.93
C GLU A 288 2.50 -0.30 -20.85
N TRP A 289 2.50 0.45 -19.75
CA TRP A 289 3.44 0.24 -18.66
C TRP A 289 3.32 -1.16 -18.04
N ILE A 290 2.11 -1.58 -17.66
CA ILE A 290 1.92 -2.93 -17.09
C ILE A 290 2.20 -4.03 -18.12
N HIS A 291 1.91 -3.77 -19.40
CA HIS A 291 2.17 -4.73 -20.48
C HIS A 291 3.67 -4.92 -20.70
N GLU A 292 4.44 -3.83 -20.71
CA GLU A 292 5.90 -3.91 -20.76
C GLU A 292 6.45 -4.60 -19.50
N ALA A 293 5.94 -4.27 -18.31
CA ALA A 293 6.32 -4.91 -17.04
C ALA A 293 6.08 -6.43 -17.06
N TYR A 294 4.94 -6.86 -17.59
CA TYR A 294 4.63 -8.29 -17.77
C TYR A 294 5.65 -9.02 -18.66
N ASN A 295 6.23 -8.33 -19.64
CA ASN A 295 7.23 -8.89 -20.55
C ASN A 295 8.68 -8.77 -20.04
N VAL A 296 8.92 -8.01 -18.96
CA VAL A 296 10.25 -7.91 -18.33
C VAL A 296 10.62 -9.25 -17.71
N LYS A 297 11.75 -9.80 -18.16
CA LYS A 297 12.42 -10.94 -17.54
C LYS A 297 13.57 -10.41 -16.70
N LEU A 298 13.55 -10.72 -15.41
CA LEU A 298 14.69 -10.45 -14.53
C LEU A 298 15.76 -11.52 -14.77
N THR A 299 16.99 -11.21 -14.37
CA THR A 299 18.10 -12.16 -14.44
C THR A 299 17.89 -13.35 -13.51
N ASP A 300 18.54 -14.48 -13.81
CA ASP A 300 18.49 -15.68 -12.98
C ASP A 300 19.06 -15.41 -11.57
N ASP A 301 20.08 -14.57 -11.47
CA ASP A 301 20.71 -14.18 -10.21
C ASP A 301 19.75 -13.37 -9.33
N THR A 302 19.09 -12.35 -9.89
CA THR A 302 18.07 -11.57 -9.18
C THR A 302 16.90 -12.45 -8.77
N SER A 303 16.39 -13.30 -9.67
CA SER A 303 15.26 -14.18 -9.40
C SER A 303 15.57 -15.19 -8.29
N SER A 304 16.80 -15.73 -8.27
CA SER A 304 17.27 -16.66 -7.25
C SER A 304 17.38 -15.99 -5.88
N LEU A 305 17.93 -14.77 -5.81
CA LEU A 305 18.01 -14.01 -4.57
C LEU A 305 16.62 -13.66 -4.04
N LEU A 306 15.73 -13.12 -4.88
CA LEU A 306 14.38 -12.76 -4.47
C LEU A 306 13.66 -13.99 -3.89
N SER A 307 13.81 -15.15 -4.54
CA SER A 307 13.29 -16.42 -4.06
C SER A 307 13.89 -16.87 -2.72
N GLU A 308 15.20 -16.71 -2.53
CA GLU A 308 15.89 -17.05 -1.28
C GLU A 308 15.42 -16.16 -0.12
N ILE A 309 15.29 -14.85 -0.35
CA ILE A 309 14.82 -13.90 0.67
C ILE A 309 13.38 -14.24 1.07
N VAL A 310 12.53 -14.54 0.09
CA VAL A 310 11.14 -14.99 0.34
C VAL A 310 11.12 -16.26 1.18
N LYS A 311 11.96 -17.24 0.86
CA LYS A 311 12.03 -18.51 1.60
C LYS A 311 12.49 -18.30 3.04
N ASN A 312 13.55 -17.52 3.23
CA ASN A 312 14.07 -17.18 4.56
C ASN A 312 13.00 -16.48 5.41
N TYR A 313 12.21 -15.59 4.80
CA TYR A 313 11.10 -14.91 5.46
C TYR A 313 9.97 -15.88 5.88
N GLN A 314 9.51 -16.72 4.96
CA GLN A 314 8.47 -17.73 5.25
C GLN A 314 8.90 -18.71 6.35
N ASP A 315 10.19 -19.05 6.41
CA ASP A 315 10.74 -19.92 7.44
C ASP A 315 10.83 -19.23 8.81
N CYS A 316 11.09 -17.92 8.85
CA CYS A 316 11.01 -17.10 10.06
C CYS A 316 9.57 -17.03 10.59
N GLU A 317 8.58 -16.68 9.76
CA GLU A 317 7.18 -16.62 10.21
C GLU A 317 6.67 -17.98 10.71
N LYS A 318 7.04 -19.08 10.06
CA LYS A 318 6.69 -20.44 10.53
C LYS A 318 7.34 -20.80 11.85
N LYS A 319 8.47 -20.18 12.21
CA LYS A 319 9.11 -20.38 13.52
C LYS A 319 8.39 -19.56 14.57
N ASP A 320 8.05 -18.31 14.29
CA ASP A 320 7.33 -17.44 15.21
C ASP A 320 5.90 -17.94 15.48
N SER A 321 5.21 -18.48 14.46
CA SER A 321 3.91 -19.12 14.63
C SER A 321 4.00 -20.39 15.48
N ARG A 322 5.01 -21.24 15.27
CA ARG A 322 5.26 -22.44 16.08
C ARG A 322 5.63 -22.10 17.54
N ILE A 323 6.41 -21.06 17.76
CA ILE A 323 6.75 -20.57 19.10
C ILE A 323 5.49 -20.03 19.78
N SER A 324 4.66 -19.26 19.06
CA SER A 324 3.39 -18.74 19.58
C SER A 324 2.40 -19.86 19.92
N GLU A 325 2.25 -20.86 19.03
CA GLU A 325 1.45 -22.06 19.27
C GLU A 325 1.99 -22.90 20.43
N PHE A 326 3.32 -23.02 20.56
CA PHE A 326 3.97 -23.72 21.67
C PHE A 326 3.75 -23.01 23.01
N ILE A 327 3.85 -21.68 23.04
CA ILE A 327 3.55 -20.86 24.22
C ILE A 327 2.06 -20.99 24.59
N ILE A 328 1.15 -20.97 23.62
CA ILE A 328 -0.30 -21.19 23.84
C ILE A 328 -0.58 -22.62 24.33
N ALA A 329 0.12 -23.62 23.80
CA ALA A 329 -0.03 -25.02 24.22
C ALA A 329 0.52 -25.24 25.66
N THR A 330 1.64 -24.60 25.99
CA THR A 330 2.26 -24.69 27.31
C THR A 330 1.45 -23.94 28.36
N SER A 331 0.90 -22.77 28.01
CA SER A 331 0.00 -22.03 28.89
C SER A 331 -1.33 -22.79 29.10
N LYS A 332 -1.89 -23.45 28.09
CA LYS A 332 -3.06 -24.35 28.25
C LYS A 332 -2.77 -25.56 29.15
N SER A 333 -1.56 -26.12 29.10
CA SER A 333 -1.14 -27.22 29.98
C SER A 333 -0.93 -26.78 31.44
N ASN A 334 -0.54 -25.53 31.67
CA ASN A 334 -0.31 -25.00 33.02
C ASN A 334 -1.60 -24.59 33.74
N TYR A 335 -2.73 -24.43 33.04
CA TYR A 335 -4.04 -24.16 33.66
C TYR A 335 -4.73 -25.39 34.25
N THR A 336 -4.32 -26.61 33.90
CA THR A 336 -4.82 -27.83 34.56
C THR A 336 -4.15 -28.11 35.91
N ASP A 337 -2.97 -27.56 36.17
CA ASP A 337 -2.24 -27.76 37.44
C ASP A 337 -2.45 -26.62 38.46
N LEU A 338 -2.82 -25.40 38.02
CA LEU A 338 -3.07 -24.28 38.94
C LEU A 338 -4.39 -24.40 39.72
N SER A 339 -5.38 -25.17 39.23
CA SER A 339 -6.60 -25.45 40.01
C SER A 339 -6.37 -26.39 41.19
N PHE A 340 -5.22 -27.07 41.26
CA PHE A 340 -4.87 -27.98 42.36
C PHE A 340 -3.99 -27.32 43.43
N ILE A 341 -3.25 -26.26 43.09
CA ILE A 341 -2.31 -25.59 44.02
C ILE A 341 -2.97 -24.45 44.81
N LEU A 342 -4.05 -23.85 44.31
CA LEU A 342 -4.79 -22.79 45.02
C LEU A 342 -5.72 -23.30 46.14
N ALA A 343 -5.83 -24.62 46.36
CA ALA A 343 -6.62 -25.21 47.44
C ALA A 343 -5.82 -25.51 48.73
N SER A 344 -4.49 -25.32 48.74
CA SER A 344 -3.64 -25.79 49.85
C SER A 344 -2.83 -24.72 50.60
N ASN A 345 -2.94 -23.43 50.25
CA ASN A 345 -2.23 -22.38 50.98
C ASN A 345 -3.16 -21.23 51.38
N ASN A 346 -3.99 -21.51 52.40
CA ASN A 346 -4.64 -20.47 53.18
C ASN A 346 -4.43 -20.78 54.66
N ASN A 347 -3.26 -20.43 55.18
CA ASN A 347 -3.00 -20.17 56.60
C ASN A 347 -1.58 -19.63 56.78
N ASN A 348 -1.48 -18.30 56.96
CA ASN A 348 -0.71 -17.62 58.01
C ASN A 348 -0.26 -16.22 57.59
N ASN A 349 -1.11 -15.24 57.94
CA ASN A 349 -0.83 -13.98 58.62
C ASN A 349 0.60 -13.41 58.73
N ASN A 350 0.63 -12.09 58.47
CA ASN A 350 1.27 -11.00 59.24
C ASN A 350 2.54 -10.30 58.71
N THR A 351 2.32 -9.03 58.33
CA THR A 351 3.08 -7.79 58.65
C THR A 351 4.60 -7.75 58.43
N THR A 352 5.10 -6.74 57.69
CA THR A 352 5.65 -5.47 58.25
C THR A 352 6.26 -4.56 57.15
N THR A 353 5.85 -3.29 57.23
CA THR A 353 6.37 -2.00 56.74
C THR A 353 7.90 -1.85 56.63
N THR A 354 8.39 -1.10 55.62
CA THR A 354 9.22 0.13 55.78
C THR A 354 9.57 0.83 54.44
N ASN A 355 9.32 2.15 54.43
CA ASN A 355 9.71 3.17 53.46
C ASN A 355 11.23 3.33 53.33
N THR A 356 11.71 3.91 52.21
CA THR A 356 12.35 5.25 52.19
C THR A 356 12.54 5.79 50.77
N ASN A 357 12.13 7.05 50.59
CA ASN A 357 12.36 7.94 49.45
C ASN A 357 13.84 8.34 49.31
N VAL A 358 14.26 8.63 48.08
CA VAL A 358 15.17 9.74 47.77
C VAL A 358 14.69 10.39 46.46
N ASN A 359 14.36 11.68 46.56
CA ASN A 359 14.18 12.61 45.45
C ASN A 359 15.52 12.90 44.76
N ASP A 360 15.52 13.12 43.46
CA ASP A 360 16.30 14.23 42.91
C ASP A 360 15.58 14.85 41.71
N GLN A 361 15.44 16.17 41.78
CA GLN A 361 14.88 17.05 40.77
C GLN A 361 15.92 17.27 39.67
N ASN A 362 15.48 17.30 38.41
CA ASN A 362 15.99 18.24 37.42
C ASN A 362 14.85 18.59 36.45
N GLN A 363 14.71 19.89 36.25
CA GLN A 363 13.67 20.61 35.53
C GLN A 363 14.20 21.07 34.17
N ASP A 364 13.27 21.43 33.29
CA ASP A 364 13.40 22.21 32.03
C ASP A 364 13.91 21.40 30.81
N ASP A 365 13.28 21.37 29.63
CA ASP A 365 12.45 22.36 28.94
C ASP A 365 11.53 21.74 27.85
N SER A 366 10.43 22.47 27.57
CA SER A 366 9.59 22.50 26.35
C SER A 366 8.53 21.41 26.12
N ASP A 367 7.45 21.51 26.89
CA ASP A 367 6.12 21.05 26.46
C ASP A 367 5.65 21.92 25.28
N THR A 368 5.76 21.41 24.05
CA THR A 368 4.85 21.81 22.99
C THR A 368 3.62 20.93 23.08
N ASP A 369 2.59 21.39 23.78
CA ASP A 369 1.23 20.83 23.69
C ASP A 369 0.80 20.87 22.22
N ILE A 370 0.95 19.75 21.51
CA ILE A 370 0.35 19.56 20.20
C ILE A 370 -1.14 19.39 20.46
N ASP A 371 -1.90 20.46 20.20
CA ASP A 371 -3.35 20.41 20.23
C ASP A 371 -3.84 19.46 19.12
N TYR A 372 -4.11 18.21 19.48
CA TYR A 372 -4.67 17.20 18.58
C TYR A 372 -6.01 17.63 17.95
N ASN A 373 -6.66 18.70 18.44
CA ASN A 373 -7.81 19.30 17.75
C ASN A 373 -7.44 20.06 16.46
N LYS A 374 -6.15 20.35 16.21
CA LYS A 374 -5.61 20.88 14.95
C LYS A 374 -5.40 19.84 13.85
N LEU A 375 -5.70 18.57 14.08
CA LEU A 375 -5.85 17.55 13.02
C LEU A 375 -7.08 17.79 12.12
N LEU A 376 -7.71 18.96 12.23
CA LEU A 376 -8.83 19.41 11.43
C LEU A 376 -8.39 19.67 9.97
N PHE A 377 -8.53 18.68 9.08
CA PHE A 377 -8.58 18.94 7.65
C PHE A 377 -9.74 18.24 6.98
N LEU A 378 -10.94 18.79 7.21
CA LEU A 378 -12.04 18.80 6.22
C LEU A 378 -12.92 20.06 6.26
N SER A 379 -12.61 21.08 7.07
CA SER A 379 -13.34 22.36 7.04
C SER A 379 -12.77 23.28 5.96
N ASP A 380 -13.51 23.42 4.88
CA ASP A 380 -13.69 24.60 4.01
C ASP A 380 -12.45 25.49 3.77
N ASP A 381 -11.82 25.30 2.59
CA ASP A 381 -11.25 26.45 1.89
C ASP A 381 -12.43 27.30 1.42
N SER A 382 -12.77 28.33 2.21
CA SER A 382 -13.61 29.43 1.77
C SER A 382 -12.97 30.07 0.54
N ASP A 383 -13.73 30.16 -0.54
CA ASP A 383 -13.42 30.89 -1.76
C ASP A 383 -12.86 32.29 -1.43
N GLY A 384 -11.55 32.44 -1.60
CA GLY A 384 -10.85 33.71 -1.69
C GLY A 384 -10.68 34.06 -3.14
N ASP A 385 -11.64 34.83 -3.64
CA ASP A 385 -11.70 35.44 -4.96
C ASP A 385 -10.58 36.51 -5.07
N ASP A 386 -9.45 36.17 -5.68
CA ASP A 386 -8.42 37.15 -6.07
C ASP A 386 -8.49 37.36 -7.59
N ASN A 387 -9.35 38.31 -7.97
CA ASN A 387 -9.28 39.05 -9.22
C ASN A 387 -7.95 39.81 -9.31
N TYR A 388 -7.19 39.59 -10.39
CA TYR A 388 -6.37 40.64 -11.02
C TYR A 388 -6.41 40.49 -12.55
N ASP A 389 -7.07 41.50 -13.15
CA ASP A 389 -6.83 42.21 -14.41
C ASP A 389 -6.86 41.44 -15.74
N GLU A 390 -7.90 41.67 -16.55
CA GLU A 390 -7.99 42.71 -17.60
C GLU A 390 -7.03 42.45 -18.77
N ASP A 391 -7.57 41.88 -19.86
CA ASP A 391 -7.52 42.65 -21.11
C ASP A 391 -8.61 42.23 -22.11
N ALA A 392 -9.15 43.26 -22.76
CA ALA A 392 -10.36 43.27 -23.54
C ALA A 392 -10.26 42.53 -24.89
N THR A 393 -11.35 41.90 -25.32
CA THR A 393 -12.10 42.28 -26.55
C THR A 393 -13.23 41.27 -26.83
N SER A 394 -14.47 41.70 -26.62
CA SER A 394 -15.63 41.19 -27.37
C SER A 394 -15.75 41.99 -28.68
N PRO A 395 -16.38 41.44 -29.73
CA PRO A 395 -17.83 41.66 -29.83
C PRO A 395 -18.63 40.45 -30.36
N THR A 396 -19.78 40.23 -29.71
CA THR A 396 -21.11 39.90 -30.28
C THR A 396 -21.24 38.87 -31.39
N LEU A 397 -22.09 37.85 -31.17
CA LEU A 397 -23.32 37.63 -31.96
C LEU A 397 -24.18 36.46 -31.42
N GLU A 398 -25.37 36.86 -30.95
CA GLU A 398 -26.70 36.24 -31.09
C GLU A 398 -27.03 34.82 -30.59
N ARG A 399 -27.96 34.83 -29.62
CA ARG A 399 -28.90 33.77 -29.25
C ARG A 399 -30.10 33.78 -30.20
N GLU A 400 -30.46 32.62 -30.75
CA GLU A 400 -31.84 32.18 -31.00
C GLU A 400 -31.91 30.68 -30.63
N LYS A 401 -32.67 30.24 -29.61
CA LYS A 401 -34.08 29.76 -29.68
C LYS A 401 -34.33 28.95 -30.97
N SER A 402 -34.84 27.72 -31.00
CA SER A 402 -35.73 26.98 -30.11
C SER A 402 -35.97 25.57 -30.69
N CYS A 403 -36.17 24.59 -29.81
CA CYS A 403 -37.21 23.54 -29.80
C CYS A 403 -37.89 23.15 -31.15
N ILE A 404 -37.94 21.83 -31.47
CA ILE A 404 -39.17 21.09 -31.84
C ILE A 404 -38.93 19.57 -31.73
N ILE A 405 -40.00 18.92 -31.29
CA ILE A 405 -40.30 17.52 -31.02
C ILE A 405 -40.26 16.63 -32.28
N SER A 406 -39.84 15.37 -32.10
CA SER A 406 -40.49 14.17 -32.66
C SER A 406 -40.08 12.94 -31.88
#